data_AF-D5KZZ2-F1
#
_entry.id   AF-D5KZZ2-F1
#
_cell.length_a   1.000
_cell.length_b   1.000
_cell.length_c   1.000
_cell.angle_alpha   90.00
_cell.angle_beta   90.00
_cell.angle_gamma   90.00
#
_symmetry.space_group_name_H-M   'P 1'
#
loop_
_entity.id
_entity.type
_entity.pdbx_description
1 polymer ?
#
loop_
_entity_poly.entity_id
_entity_poly.type
_entity_poly.pdbx_seq_one_letter_code
_entity_poly.pdbx_strand_id
1 'polypeptide(L)'
;VAMNPHNTVFDAKRLIGRRFNDPSVSADAKHFPFKIVDKDNKPMIQVEYKGETKTFAPEEISSMILVKMKETAEAYLGYDIKNAVITVPAYFNDSQRQATKDAGAICGMNVLRIINEPTAAAIAYGLDKKVGDEQNVLIFDLGGGTFD
;
A
#
# COMPACT_ATOMS: atom_id res chain seq x y z
N VAL A 1 8.30 -7.41 -25.08
CA VAL A 1 8.92 -6.13 -24.69
C VAL A 1 7.83 -5.27 -24.07
N ALA A 2 8.06 -4.62 -22.92
CA ALA A 2 7.06 -3.76 -22.29
C ALA A 2 6.86 -2.49 -23.13
N MET A 3 5.61 -2.12 -23.43
CA MET A 3 5.31 -1.00 -24.35
C MET A 3 5.42 0.39 -23.69
N ASN A 4 5.18 0.49 -22.37
CA ASN A 4 5.15 1.77 -21.66
C ASN A 4 5.79 1.70 -20.25
N PRO A 5 7.03 1.17 -20.11
CA PRO A 5 7.61 0.88 -18.79
C PRO A 5 7.82 2.12 -17.92
N HIS A 6 8.14 3.28 -18.50
CA HIS A 6 8.41 4.52 -17.76
C HIS A 6 7.16 5.14 -17.11
N ASN A 7 5.96 4.76 -17.57
CA ASN A 7 4.70 5.30 -17.05
C ASN A 7 3.81 4.22 -16.41
N THR A 8 4.29 2.98 -16.32
CA THR A 8 3.62 1.90 -15.59
C THR A 8 4.22 1.78 -14.20
N VAL A 9 3.51 2.31 -13.23
CA VAL A 9 3.95 2.37 -11.83
C VAL A 9 3.58 1.08 -11.10
N PHE A 10 4.52 0.54 -10.33
CA PHE A 10 4.35 -0.59 -9.41
C PHE A 10 5.15 -0.33 -8.13
N ASP A 11 5.08 -1.22 -7.14
CA ASP A 11 5.86 -1.13 -5.90
C ASP A 11 5.73 0.19 -5.10
N ALA A 12 4.64 0.94 -5.28
CA ALA A 12 4.37 2.15 -4.49
C ALA A 12 4.36 1.88 -2.97
N LYS A 13 4.01 0.66 -2.55
CA LYS A 13 4.10 0.19 -1.15
C LYS A 13 5.52 0.27 -0.58
N ARG A 14 6.57 0.17 -1.41
CA ARG A 14 7.96 0.33 -0.97
C ARG A 14 8.31 1.77 -0.64
N LEU A 15 7.61 2.74 -1.22
CA LEU A 15 7.86 4.18 -1.08
C LEU A 15 6.96 4.87 -0.05
N ILE A 16 5.78 4.30 0.24
CA ILE A 16 4.76 4.93 1.07
C ILE A 16 5.29 5.25 2.48
N GLY A 17 5.03 6.47 2.95
CA GLY A 17 5.47 6.96 4.27
C GLY A 17 6.98 7.11 4.47
N ARG A 18 7.80 6.89 3.44
CA ARG A 18 9.26 7.10 3.48
C ARG A 18 9.64 8.53 3.09
N ARG A 19 10.86 8.90 3.42
CA ARG A 19 11.51 10.15 2.97
C ARG A 19 12.34 9.87 1.72
N PHE A 20 12.48 10.86 0.85
CA PHE A 20 13.25 10.72 -0.39
C PHE A 20 14.70 10.34 -0.11
N ASN A 21 15.28 10.85 0.98
CA ASN A 21 16.64 10.55 1.41
C ASN A 21 16.79 9.23 2.20
N ASP A 22 15.73 8.43 2.37
CA ASP A 22 15.85 7.09 2.96
C ASP A 22 16.70 6.20 2.03
N PRO A 23 17.77 5.54 2.53
CA PRO A 23 18.62 4.68 1.70
C PRO A 23 17.84 3.62 0.92
N SER A 24 16.76 3.09 1.49
CA SER A 24 15.90 2.10 0.83
C SER A 24 15.21 2.66 -0.42
N VAL A 25 14.77 3.93 -0.38
CA VAL A 25 14.16 4.60 -1.55
C VAL A 25 15.18 4.71 -2.68
N SER A 26 16.42 5.10 -2.36
CA SER A 26 17.48 5.20 -3.37
C SER A 26 17.92 3.84 -3.93
N ALA A 27 17.84 2.78 -3.12
CA ALA A 27 18.15 1.42 -3.53
C ALA A 27 17.08 0.88 -4.47
N ASP A 28 15.81 0.98 -4.08
CA ASP A 28 14.66 0.54 -4.88
C ASP A 28 14.52 1.33 -6.18
N ALA A 29 14.76 2.64 -6.16
CA ALA A 29 14.67 3.50 -7.35
C ALA A 29 15.61 3.09 -8.49
N LYS A 30 16.73 2.40 -8.20
CA LYS A 30 17.65 1.86 -9.23
C LYS A 30 17.03 0.72 -10.04
N HIS A 31 16.00 0.08 -9.50
CA HIS A 31 15.32 -1.06 -10.10
C HIS A 31 13.98 -0.69 -10.75
N PHE A 32 13.52 0.55 -10.58
CA PHE A 32 12.29 1.02 -11.19
C PHE A 32 12.53 1.63 -12.57
N PRO A 33 11.64 1.34 -13.56
CA PRO A 33 11.71 1.99 -14.86
C PRO A 33 11.12 3.41 -14.84
N PHE A 34 10.27 3.74 -13.87
CA PHE A 34 9.68 5.07 -13.69
C PHE A 34 10.54 5.94 -12.79
N LYS A 35 10.39 7.27 -12.90
CA LYS A 35 11.24 8.23 -12.22
C LYS A 35 10.69 8.59 -10.83
N ILE A 36 11.56 8.58 -9.84
CA ILE A 36 11.29 9.14 -8.50
C ILE A 36 11.96 10.50 -8.40
N VAL A 37 11.22 11.51 -7.95
CA VAL A 37 11.70 12.89 -7.74
C VAL A 37 11.45 13.32 -6.30
N ASP A 38 12.27 14.23 -5.80
CA ASP A 38 12.10 14.82 -4.48
C ASP A 38 11.08 15.97 -4.54
N LYS A 39 10.19 16.02 -3.54
CA LYS A 39 9.39 17.19 -3.20
C LYS A 39 9.38 17.33 -1.69
N ASP A 40 10.13 18.30 -1.17
CA ASP A 40 10.23 18.58 0.27
C ASP A 40 10.63 17.35 1.11
N ASN A 41 11.61 16.58 0.61
CA ASN A 41 12.08 15.31 1.16
C ASN A 41 11.05 14.17 1.15
N LYS A 42 10.00 14.28 0.34
CA LYS A 42 9.02 13.22 0.07
C LYS A 42 9.27 12.64 -1.32
N PRO A 43 9.35 11.31 -1.47
CA PRO A 43 9.50 10.70 -2.78
C PRO A 43 8.20 10.83 -3.56
N MET A 44 8.28 11.38 -4.77
CA MET A 44 7.17 11.53 -5.71
C MET A 44 7.45 10.73 -6.97
N ILE A 45 6.44 10.08 -7.52
CA ILE A 45 6.53 9.30 -8.75
C ILE A 45 6.17 10.22 -9.93
N GLN A 46 7.11 10.44 -10.84
CA GLN A 46 6.93 11.28 -12.02
C GLN A 46 6.64 10.43 -13.25
N VAL A 47 5.54 10.73 -13.94
CA VAL A 47 5.09 10.04 -15.16
C VAL A 47 4.56 11.04 -16.19
N GLU A 48 4.54 10.63 -17.45
CA GLU A 48 3.82 11.32 -18.52
C GLU A 48 2.39 10.78 -18.59
N TYR A 49 1.41 11.67 -18.40
CA TYR A 49 0.00 11.33 -18.47
C TYR A 49 -0.74 12.33 -19.35
N LYS A 50 -1.36 11.83 -20.43
CA LYS A 50 -2.09 12.64 -21.42
C LYS A 50 -1.26 13.80 -22.02
N GLY A 51 0.04 13.57 -22.24
CA GLY A 51 0.96 14.55 -22.81
C GLY A 51 1.49 15.59 -21.82
N GLU A 52 1.22 15.41 -20.53
CA GLU A 52 1.73 16.28 -19.46
C GLU A 52 2.53 15.48 -18.43
N THR A 53 3.64 16.07 -17.96
CA THR A 53 4.36 15.56 -16.80
C THR A 53 3.51 15.73 -15.54
N LYS A 54 3.23 14.62 -14.85
CA LYS A 54 2.54 14.61 -13.56
C LYS A 54 3.43 14.00 -12.48
N THR A 55 3.23 14.43 -11.24
CA THR A 55 3.86 13.85 -10.06
C THR A 55 2.79 13.38 -9.09
N PHE A 56 2.96 12.17 -8.58
CA PHE A 56 2.04 11.55 -7.63
C PHE A 56 2.79 11.10 -6.39
N ALA A 57 2.20 11.32 -5.22
CA ALA A 57 2.67 10.73 -3.98
C ALA A 57 2.39 9.22 -3.96
N PRO A 58 3.17 8.40 -3.24
CA PRO A 58 2.94 6.97 -3.12
C PRO A 58 1.54 6.61 -2.62
N GLU A 59 0.97 7.41 -1.71
CA GLU A 59 -0.40 7.26 -1.22
C GLU A 59 -1.46 7.61 -2.27
N GLU A 60 -1.19 8.48 -3.23
CA GLU A 60 -2.12 8.75 -4.35
C GLU A 60 -2.15 7.56 -5.31
N ILE A 61 -0.98 6.99 -5.62
CA ILE A 61 -0.91 5.75 -6.42
C ILE A 61 -1.60 4.59 -5.69
N SER A 62 -1.35 4.45 -4.39
CA SER A 62 -2.01 3.43 -3.57
C SER A 62 -3.52 3.65 -3.51
N SER A 63 -3.97 4.91 -3.46
CA SER A 63 -5.39 5.26 -3.54
C SER A 63 -6.01 4.83 -4.87
N MET A 64 -5.31 4.93 -6.00
CA MET A 64 -5.85 4.45 -7.29
C MET A 64 -6.09 2.93 -7.28
N ILE A 65 -5.19 2.18 -6.63
CA ILE A 65 -5.37 0.72 -6.41
C ILE A 65 -6.58 0.47 -5.50
N LEU A 66 -6.72 1.25 -4.41
CA LEU A 66 -7.85 1.12 -3.49
C LEU A 66 -9.19 1.50 -4.12
N VAL A 67 -9.24 2.53 -4.99
CA VAL A 67 -10.42 2.83 -5.81
C VAL A 67 -10.81 1.61 -6.63
N LYS A 68 -9.85 0.95 -7.28
CA LYS A 68 -10.15 -0.24 -8.07
C LYS A 68 -10.70 -1.40 -7.21
N MET A 69 -10.16 -1.58 -6.02
CA MET A 69 -10.67 -2.59 -5.06
C MET A 69 -12.06 -2.24 -4.55
N LYS A 70 -12.33 -0.96 -4.27
CA LYS A 70 -13.65 -0.44 -3.89
C LYS A 70 -14.67 -0.72 -5.00
N GLU A 71 -14.40 -0.29 -6.23
CA GLU A 71 -15.28 -0.54 -7.39
C GLU A 71 -15.56 -2.03 -7.60
N THR A 72 -14.56 -2.89 -7.37
CA THR A 72 -14.72 -4.35 -7.49
C THR A 72 -15.69 -4.88 -6.44
N ALA A 73 -15.57 -4.44 -5.19
CA ALA A 73 -16.47 -4.81 -4.11
C ALA A 73 -17.90 -4.27 -4.34
N GLU A 74 -18.03 -3.03 -4.83
CA GLU A 74 -19.32 -2.41 -5.16
C GLU A 74 -20.02 -3.13 -6.30
N ALA A 75 -19.29 -3.52 -7.35
CA ALA A 75 -19.84 -4.30 -8.46
C ALA A 75 -20.36 -5.67 -7.99
N TYR A 76 -19.70 -6.28 -7.00
CA TYR A 76 -20.14 -7.55 -6.41
C TYR A 76 -21.37 -7.39 -5.51
N LEU A 77 -21.41 -6.33 -4.68
CA LEU A 77 -22.44 -6.15 -3.66
C LEU A 77 -23.67 -5.34 -4.13
N GLY A 78 -23.53 -4.55 -5.19
CA GLY A 78 -24.59 -3.73 -5.76
C GLY A 78 -24.89 -2.43 -4.99
N TYR A 79 -24.00 -1.99 -4.09
CA TYR A 79 -24.13 -0.73 -3.35
C TYR A 79 -22.78 -0.09 -3.03
N ASP A 80 -22.78 1.22 -2.71
CA ASP A 80 -21.58 2.03 -2.42
C ASP A 80 -20.89 1.59 -1.12
N ILE A 81 -19.58 1.37 -1.21
CA ILE A 81 -18.75 0.92 -0.09
C ILE A 81 -18.06 2.11 0.56
N LYS A 82 -18.38 2.34 1.83
CA LYS A 82 -17.89 3.49 2.61
C LYS A 82 -16.86 3.16 3.67
N ASN A 83 -16.83 1.93 4.18
CA ASN A 83 -15.99 1.56 5.31
C ASN A 83 -15.05 0.42 4.93
N ALA A 84 -13.80 0.50 5.37
CA ALA A 84 -12.81 -0.55 5.14
C ALA A 84 -11.87 -0.73 6.33
N VAL A 85 -11.31 -1.92 6.45
CA VAL A 85 -10.11 -2.21 7.22
C VAL A 85 -9.00 -2.49 6.21
N ILE A 86 -7.84 -1.86 6.39
CA ILE A 86 -6.70 -2.02 5.47
C ILE A 86 -5.55 -2.66 6.25
N THR A 87 -4.90 -3.65 5.66
CA THR A 87 -3.77 -4.36 6.26
C THR A 87 -2.44 -3.69 5.88
N VAL A 88 -1.45 -3.77 6.77
CA VAL A 88 -0.06 -3.33 6.53
C VAL A 88 0.93 -4.34 7.10
N PRO A 89 2.20 -4.38 6.64
CA PRO A 89 3.22 -5.20 7.26
C PRO A 89 3.42 -4.86 8.74
N ALA A 90 3.76 -5.86 9.56
CA ALA A 90 3.91 -5.65 11.00
C ALA A 90 5.02 -4.63 11.34
N TYR A 91 6.07 -4.57 10.53
CA TYR A 91 7.20 -3.65 10.69
C TYR A 91 6.94 -2.23 10.18
N PHE A 92 5.75 -1.92 9.62
CA PHE A 92 5.42 -0.56 9.23
C PHE A 92 5.41 0.38 10.44
N ASN A 93 6.14 1.48 10.32
CA ASN A 93 6.14 2.56 11.32
C ASN A 93 4.90 3.46 11.20
N ASP A 94 4.75 4.41 12.11
CA ASP A 94 3.60 5.30 12.18
C ASP A 94 3.39 6.14 10.92
N SER A 95 4.47 6.62 10.30
CA SER A 95 4.41 7.39 9.04
C SER A 95 3.84 6.55 7.90
N GLN A 96 4.27 5.30 7.78
CA GLN A 96 3.79 4.38 6.74
C GLN A 96 2.34 3.94 6.98
N ARG A 97 1.95 3.72 8.25
CA ARG A 97 0.57 3.44 8.64
C ARG A 97 -0.35 4.62 8.33
N GLN A 98 0.08 5.84 8.67
CA GLN A 98 -0.68 7.04 8.40
C GLN A 98 -0.83 7.28 6.89
N ALA A 99 0.25 7.18 6.11
CA ALA A 99 0.18 7.34 4.66
C ALA A 99 -0.71 6.28 3.98
N THR A 100 -0.74 5.05 4.49
CA THR A 100 -1.67 4.01 4.01
C THR A 100 -3.12 4.34 4.35
N LYS A 101 -3.36 4.89 5.55
CA LYS A 101 -4.68 5.38 5.96
C LYS A 101 -5.13 6.56 5.09
N ASP A 102 -4.21 7.46 4.76
CA ASP A 102 -4.46 8.62 3.89
C ASP A 102 -4.83 8.15 2.47
N ALA A 103 -4.15 7.12 1.94
CA ALA A 103 -4.55 6.50 0.67
C ALA A 103 -6.02 6.00 0.71
N GLY A 104 -6.44 5.41 1.82
CA GLY A 104 -7.84 5.03 2.05
C GLY A 104 -8.79 6.22 2.13
N ALA A 105 -8.38 7.33 2.74
CA ALA A 105 -9.17 8.56 2.78
C ALA A 105 -9.31 9.21 1.39
N ILE A 106 -8.23 9.25 0.60
CA ILE A 106 -8.21 9.81 -0.77
C ILE A 106 -9.18 9.05 -1.69
N CYS A 107 -9.29 7.72 -1.53
CA CYS A 107 -10.26 6.93 -2.30
C CYS A 107 -11.72 7.05 -1.81
N GLY A 108 -11.99 7.89 -0.82
CA GLY A 108 -13.33 8.13 -0.28
C GLY A 108 -13.83 7.05 0.68
N MET A 109 -12.92 6.24 1.25
CA MET A 109 -13.27 5.25 2.28
C MET A 109 -12.94 5.75 3.69
N ASN A 110 -13.84 5.48 4.63
CA ASN A 110 -13.58 5.55 6.05
C ASN A 110 -12.77 4.32 6.50
N VAL A 111 -11.48 4.53 6.77
CA VAL A 111 -10.60 3.48 7.26
C VAL A 111 -10.82 3.27 8.76
N LEU A 112 -11.62 2.25 9.10
CA LEU A 112 -11.98 1.90 10.47
C LEU A 112 -10.76 1.52 11.31
N ARG A 113 -9.82 0.79 10.69
CA ARG A 113 -8.59 0.35 11.34
C ARG A 113 -7.53 0.01 10.31
N ILE A 114 -6.28 0.28 10.68
CA ILE A 114 -5.10 -0.33 10.08
C ILE A 114 -4.69 -1.51 10.97
N ILE A 115 -4.62 -2.71 10.42
CA ILE A 115 -4.20 -3.92 11.16
C ILE A 115 -2.96 -4.53 10.52
N ASN A 116 -2.19 -5.29 11.29
CA ASN A 116 -1.04 -5.99 10.76
C ASN A 116 -1.51 -7.15 9.88
N GLU A 117 -0.84 -7.37 8.75
CA GLU A 117 -1.02 -8.53 7.87
C GLU A 117 -0.97 -9.86 8.64
N PRO A 118 0.05 -10.15 9.50
CA PRO A 118 0.06 -11.39 10.28
C PRO A 118 -1.09 -11.49 11.29
N THR A 119 -1.57 -10.37 11.83
CA THR A 119 -2.74 -10.37 12.71
C THR A 119 -4.02 -10.68 11.93
N ALA A 120 -4.16 -10.12 10.72
CA ALA A 120 -5.28 -10.44 9.84
C ALA A 120 -5.28 -11.94 9.47
N ALA A 121 -4.10 -12.51 9.20
CA ALA A 121 -3.95 -13.95 8.98
C ALA A 121 -4.39 -14.75 10.22
N ALA A 122 -3.92 -14.40 11.42
CA ALA A 122 -4.33 -15.07 12.66
C ALA A 122 -5.85 -15.02 12.90
N ILE A 123 -6.50 -13.88 12.62
CA ILE A 123 -7.96 -13.72 12.70
C ILE A 123 -8.66 -14.60 11.66
N ALA A 124 -8.14 -14.70 10.44
CA ALA A 124 -8.72 -15.53 9.39
C ALA A 124 -8.76 -17.02 9.78
N TYR A 125 -7.76 -17.49 10.52
CA TYR A 125 -7.74 -18.86 11.10
C TYR A 125 -8.50 -18.97 12.44
N GLY A 126 -9.13 -17.89 12.91
CA GLY A 126 -9.88 -17.87 14.16
C GLY A 126 -9.03 -18.12 15.41
N LEU A 127 -7.73 -17.82 15.35
CA LEU A 127 -6.81 -18.05 16.46
C LEU A 127 -7.10 -17.12 17.64
N ASP A 128 -7.67 -15.94 17.37
CA ASP A 128 -8.14 -14.97 18.36
C ASP A 128 -9.33 -15.48 19.20
N LYS A 129 -10.09 -16.43 18.67
CA LYS A 129 -11.26 -17.03 19.35
C LYS A 129 -10.92 -18.19 20.26
N LYS A 130 -9.67 -18.67 20.25
CA LYS A 130 -9.18 -19.68 21.19
C LYS A 130 -8.89 -19.02 22.53
N VAL A 131 -9.97 -18.66 23.23
CA VAL A 131 -9.89 -18.05 24.57
C VAL A 131 -9.36 -19.10 25.54
N GLY A 132 -8.15 -18.87 26.05
CA GLY A 132 -7.39 -19.79 26.90
C GLY A 132 -6.02 -19.20 27.23
N ASP A 133 -5.02 -20.07 27.38
CA ASP A 133 -3.63 -19.66 27.63
C ASP A 133 -3.02 -18.90 26.45
N GLU A 134 -1.97 -18.13 26.75
CA GLU A 134 -1.15 -17.43 25.75
C GLU A 134 -0.69 -18.39 24.63
N GLN A 135 -0.79 -17.94 23.38
CA GLN A 135 -0.42 -18.74 22.21
C GLN A 135 0.72 -18.08 21.45
N ASN A 136 1.77 -18.86 21.21
CA ASN A 136 2.81 -18.51 20.26
C ASN A 136 2.36 -18.91 18.87
N VAL A 137 2.18 -17.92 17.99
CA VAL A 137 1.77 -18.12 16.60
C VAL A 137 2.89 -17.64 15.68
N LEU A 138 3.41 -18.54 14.85
CA LEU A 138 4.33 -18.20 13.77
C LEU A 138 3.54 -18.08 12.48
N ILE A 139 3.61 -16.91 11.86
CA ILE A 139 3.08 -16.65 10.52
C ILE A 139 4.25 -16.71 9.53
N PHE A 140 4.03 -17.35 8.40
CA PHE A 140 5.01 -17.46 7.31
C PHE A 140 4.37 -16.89 6.05
N ASP A 141 4.79 -15.71 5.60
CA ASP A 141 4.24 -15.01 4.44
C ASP A 141 5.27 -14.94 3.31
N LEU A 142 5.14 -15.84 2.33
CA LEU A 142 6.02 -15.91 1.16
C LEU A 142 5.27 -15.43 -0.10
N GLY A 143 5.45 -14.14 -0.40
CA GLY A 143 4.89 -13.50 -1.57
C GLY A 143 5.79 -13.56 -2.81
N GLY A 144 5.32 -12.96 -3.91
CA GLY A 144 6.08 -12.91 -5.17
C GLY A 144 7.29 -11.96 -5.16
N GLY A 145 7.38 -11.04 -4.18
CA GLY A 145 8.45 -10.04 -4.09
C GLY A 145 8.85 -9.65 -2.66
N THR A 146 8.28 -10.30 -1.65
CA THR A 146 8.56 -10.09 -0.22
C THR A 146 8.46 -11.42 0.51
N PHE A 147 9.19 -11.55 1.62
CA PHE A 147 9.14 -12.68 2.53
C PHE A 147 9.18 -12.13 3.95
N ASP A 148 8.10 -12.34 4.70
CA ASP A 148 7.87 -11.79 6.04
C ASP A 148 7.47 -12.89 7.05
#